data_AF-A0A449HDD9-F1
#
_entry.id   AF-A0A449HDD9-F1
#
_cell.length_a   1.000
_cell.length_b   1.000
_cell.length_c   1.000
_cell.angle_alpha   90.00
_cell.angle_beta   90.00
_cell.angle_gamma   90.00
#
_symmetry.space_group_name_H-M   'P 1'
#
loop_
_entity.id
_entity.type
_entity.pdbx_description
1 polymer ?
#
loop_
_entity_poly.entity_id
_entity_poly.type
_entity_poly.pdbx_seq_one_letter_code
_entity_poly.pdbx_strand_id
1 'polypeptide(L)'
;MNGTAGRTALMMAAAVAVLGGCTDIERALNKGGDTPCREYVAQDPDTKRTTITKFVKERDHLENEPPGTSVDVTMVAVDVLCGAQRNAETPIKNADVAGIFFNK
;
A
#
# COMPACT_ATOMS: atom_id res chain seq x y z
N MET A 1 -36.83 7.77 -50.68
CA MET A 1 -36.26 8.92 -49.95
C MET A 1 -36.37 8.65 -48.45
N ASN A 2 -35.33 9.02 -47.69
CA ASN A 2 -35.15 8.94 -46.23
C ASN A 2 -34.84 7.52 -45.69
N GLY A 3 -33.65 7.15 -45.21
CA GLY A 3 -32.45 7.92 -44.85
C GLY A 3 -32.42 8.22 -43.35
N THR A 4 -31.88 7.30 -42.53
CA THR A 4 -31.12 7.61 -41.31
C THR A 4 -30.35 6.37 -40.84
N ALA A 5 -29.03 6.53 -40.78
CA ALA A 5 -28.08 5.55 -40.30
C ALA A 5 -28.15 5.41 -38.77
N GLY A 6 -28.22 4.17 -38.28
CA GLY A 6 -28.14 3.81 -36.86
C GLY A 6 -26.89 2.97 -36.60
N ARG A 7 -25.82 3.65 -36.21
CA ARG A 7 -24.46 3.18 -35.91
C ARG A 7 -24.39 1.86 -35.15
N THR A 8 -23.59 0.95 -35.72
CA THR A 8 -22.92 -0.19 -35.09
C THR A 8 -22.27 0.21 -33.76
N ALA A 9 -22.70 -0.43 -32.66
CA ALA A 9 -21.95 -0.43 -31.41
C ALA A 9 -21.46 -1.87 -31.14
N LEU A 10 -20.22 -2.15 -31.58
CA LEU A 10 -19.46 -3.31 -31.12
C LEU A 10 -19.15 -3.10 -29.64
N MET A 11 -19.93 -3.74 -28.76
CA MET A 11 -19.58 -3.87 -27.35
C MET A 11 -18.43 -4.88 -27.23
N MET A 12 -17.19 -4.38 -27.27
CA MET A 12 -16.02 -5.13 -26.82
C MET A 12 -16.15 -5.33 -25.31
N ALA A 13 -16.67 -6.48 -24.90
CA ALA A 13 -16.59 -6.92 -23.51
C ALA A 13 -15.12 -7.28 -23.21
N ALA A 14 -14.37 -6.31 -22.68
CA ALA A 14 -13.08 -6.59 -22.07
C ALA A 14 -13.33 -7.39 -20.79
N ALA A 15 -13.26 -8.72 -20.89
CA ALA A 15 -13.15 -9.59 -19.74
C ALA A 15 -11.79 -9.32 -19.10
N VAL A 16 -11.76 -8.49 -18.06
CA VAL A 16 -10.59 -8.39 -17.19
C VAL A 16 -10.56 -9.68 -16.39
N ALA A 17 -9.78 -10.65 -16.86
CA ALA A 17 -9.41 -11.80 -16.07
C ALA A 17 -8.68 -11.27 -14.83
N VAL A 18 -9.34 -11.33 -13.67
CA VAL A 18 -8.67 -11.14 -12.37
C VAL A 18 -7.75 -12.33 -12.21
N LEU A 19 -6.54 -12.19 -12.76
CA LEU A 19 -5.40 -13.02 -12.43
C LEU A 19 -5.10 -12.79 -10.94
N GLY A 20 -5.12 -13.84 -10.14
CA GLY A 20 -4.51 -13.80 -8.82
C GLY A 20 -5.14 -14.79 -7.86
N GLY A 21 -4.59 -16.00 -7.80
CA GLY A 21 -4.60 -16.68 -6.50
C GLY A 21 -3.76 -15.83 -5.55
N CYS A 22 -4.19 -15.70 -4.29
CA CYS A 22 -3.61 -14.86 -3.23
C CYS A 22 -2.10 -14.66 -3.39
N THR A 23 -1.71 -13.59 -4.08
CA THR A 23 -0.31 -13.31 -4.38
C THR A 23 0.41 -12.83 -3.12
N ASP A 24 1.75 -12.91 -3.07
CA ASP A 24 2.52 -12.33 -1.95
C ASP A 24 2.24 -10.83 -1.78
N ILE A 25 1.85 -10.16 -2.87
CA ILE A 25 1.30 -8.81 -2.87
C ILE A 25 0.03 -8.78 -2.02
N GLU A 26 -1.03 -9.55 -2.30
CA GLU A 26 -2.24 -9.59 -1.44
C GLU A 26 -1.95 -9.93 0.04
N ARG A 27 -0.94 -10.75 0.33
CA ARG A 27 -0.50 -11.03 1.71
C ARG A 27 0.18 -9.84 2.37
N ALA A 28 1.13 -9.20 1.71
CA ALA A 28 1.79 -7.99 2.17
C ALA A 28 0.78 -6.83 2.29
N LEU A 29 -0.14 -6.77 1.34
CA LEU A 29 -1.26 -5.83 1.33
C LEU A 29 -2.11 -6.00 2.58
N ASN A 30 -2.42 -7.21 3.06
CA ASN A 30 -3.32 -7.34 4.21
C ASN A 30 -2.66 -7.16 5.59
N LYS A 31 -1.35 -6.92 5.64
CA LYS A 31 -0.64 -6.71 6.90
C LYS A 31 -0.53 -5.25 7.31
N GLY A 32 -0.39 -4.31 6.37
CA GLY A 32 -0.25 -2.89 6.70
C GLY A 32 0.82 -2.67 7.78
N GLY A 33 0.42 -2.13 8.94
CA GLY A 33 1.30 -1.92 10.10
C GLY A 33 1.84 -3.20 10.77
N ASP A 34 1.20 -4.37 10.56
CA ASP A 34 1.66 -5.67 11.05
C ASP A 34 2.81 -6.28 10.23
N THR A 35 3.20 -5.65 9.12
CA THR A 35 4.32 -6.12 8.30
C THR A 35 5.62 -6.08 9.11
N PRO A 36 6.38 -7.17 9.26
CA PRO A 36 7.68 -7.15 9.92
C PRO A 36 8.71 -6.32 9.14
N CYS A 37 9.63 -5.66 9.83
CA CYS A 37 10.66 -4.84 9.19
C CYS A 37 11.49 -5.62 8.15
N ARG A 38 11.82 -6.91 8.39
CA ARG A 38 12.52 -7.74 7.39
C ARG A 38 11.74 -7.89 6.08
N GLU A 39 10.42 -7.95 6.18
CA GLU A 39 9.54 -8.17 5.05
C GLU A 39 9.39 -6.87 4.30
N TYR A 40 9.19 -5.77 5.01
CA TYR A 40 9.11 -4.42 4.45
C TYR A 40 10.37 -4.04 3.66
N VAL A 41 11.57 -4.24 4.21
CA VAL A 41 12.81 -3.82 3.50
C VAL A 41 13.09 -4.64 2.25
N ALA A 42 12.52 -5.85 2.14
CA ALA A 42 12.66 -6.73 0.98
C ALA A 42 11.63 -6.45 -0.13
N GLN A 43 10.61 -5.63 0.15
CA GLN A 43 9.60 -5.24 -0.83
C GLN A 43 10.17 -4.27 -1.87
N ASP A 44 9.62 -4.33 -3.08
CA ASP A 44 9.83 -3.33 -4.10
C ASP A 44 9.14 -1.99 -3.73
N PRO A 45 9.51 -0.86 -4.36
CA PRO A 45 8.99 0.46 -4.01
C PRO A 45 7.46 0.60 -4.06
N ASP A 46 6.79 -0.05 -5.02
CA ASP A 46 5.34 0.06 -5.18
C ASP A 46 4.61 -0.74 -4.10
N THR A 47 5.13 -1.92 -3.75
CA THR A 47 4.63 -2.71 -2.63
C THR A 47 4.83 -1.97 -1.29
N LYS A 48 6.00 -1.36 -1.07
CA LYS A 48 6.25 -0.52 0.12
C LYS A 48 5.23 0.61 0.24
N ARG A 49 5.01 1.36 -0.85
CA ARG A 49 4.02 2.45 -0.87
C ARG A 49 2.65 1.94 -0.43
N THR A 50 2.24 0.78 -0.93
CA THR A 50 0.92 0.25 -0.60
C THR A 50 0.82 -0.25 0.85
N THR A 51 1.86 -0.90 1.37
CA THR A 51 1.95 -1.27 2.80
C THR A 51 1.85 -0.03 3.69
N ILE A 52 2.55 1.05 3.35
CA ILE A 52 2.54 2.31 4.10
C ILE A 52 1.19 3.03 3.99
N THR A 53 0.59 3.10 2.81
CA THR A 53 -0.76 3.67 2.63
C THR A 53 -1.76 3.00 3.57
N LYS A 54 -1.71 1.66 3.67
CA LYS A 54 -2.58 0.91 4.59
C LYS A 54 -2.24 1.16 6.05
N PHE A 55 -0.96 1.15 6.42
CA PHE A 55 -0.53 1.48 7.78
C PHE A 55 -1.03 2.86 8.21
N VAL A 56 -0.87 3.89 7.38
CA VAL A 56 -1.34 5.25 7.66
C VAL A 56 -2.87 5.28 7.78
N LYS A 57 -3.57 4.60 6.88
CA LYS A 57 -5.04 4.51 6.90
C LYS A 57 -5.55 3.87 8.21
N GLU A 58 -4.94 2.77 8.63
CA GLU A 58 -5.28 2.04 9.87
C GLU A 58 -4.93 2.85 11.12
N ARG A 59 -3.73 3.44 11.16
CA ARG A 59 -3.24 4.26 12.29
C ARG A 59 -4.12 5.48 12.54
N ASP A 60 -4.50 6.16 11.46
CA ASP A 60 -5.23 7.43 11.53
C ASP A 60 -6.75 7.23 11.38
N HIS A 61 -7.22 5.98 11.35
CA HIS A 61 -8.63 5.58 11.22
C HIS A 61 -9.37 6.29 10.06
N LEU A 62 -8.72 6.35 8.89
CA LEU A 62 -9.25 7.06 7.74
C LEU A 62 -10.22 6.18 6.94
N GLU A 63 -11.39 6.73 6.60
CA GLU A 63 -12.35 6.08 5.70
C GLU A 63 -11.84 6.09 4.24
N ASN A 64 -11.21 7.21 3.84
CA ASN A 64 -10.66 7.45 2.50
C ASN A 64 -9.14 7.21 2.46
N GLU A 65 -8.56 7.25 1.25
CA GLU A 65 -7.11 7.17 1.13
C GLU A 65 -6.41 8.39 1.76
N PRO A 66 -5.28 8.17 2.46
CA PRO A 66 -4.47 9.26 3.00
C PRO A 66 -3.86 10.12 1.88
N PRO A 67 -3.52 11.39 2.16
CA PRO A 67 -2.74 12.21 1.24
C PRO A 67 -1.43 11.52 0.82
N GLY A 68 -1.06 11.60 -0.46
CA GLY A 68 0.20 11.00 -0.93
C GLY A 68 1.44 11.48 -0.17
N THR A 69 1.44 12.73 0.28
CA THR A 69 2.53 13.31 1.09
C THR A 69 2.67 12.65 2.47
N SER A 70 1.57 12.27 3.13
CA SER A 70 1.67 11.57 4.42
C SER A 70 2.18 10.14 4.26
N VAL A 71 1.82 9.49 3.15
CA VAL A 71 2.38 8.19 2.75
C VAL A 71 3.89 8.31 2.51
N ASP A 72 4.33 9.28 1.71
CA ASP A 72 5.74 9.46 1.37
C ASP A 72 6.61 9.74 2.60
N VAL A 73 6.17 10.66 3.48
CA VAL A 73 6.88 10.97 4.72
C VAL A 73 6.95 9.76 5.64
N THR A 74 5.84 9.00 5.75
CA THR A 74 5.82 7.79 6.58
C THR A 74 6.72 6.71 5.99
N MET A 75 6.77 6.57 4.67
CA MET A 75 7.62 5.60 3.98
C MET A 75 9.10 5.86 4.28
N VAL A 76 9.55 7.12 4.21
CA VAL A 76 10.91 7.50 4.59
C VAL A 76 11.20 7.20 6.06
N ALA A 77 10.27 7.52 6.96
CA ALA A 77 10.45 7.25 8.38
C ALA A 77 10.58 5.74 8.65
N VAL A 78 9.72 4.92 8.04
CA VAL A 78 9.76 3.46 8.19
C VAL A 78 10.99 2.85 7.52
N ASP A 79 11.44 3.36 6.37
CA ASP A 79 12.70 2.92 5.75
C ASP A 79 13.89 3.15 6.68
N VAL A 80 13.98 4.34 7.29
CA VAL A 80 15.04 4.65 8.27
C VAL A 80 14.95 3.73 9.47
N LEU A 81 13.76 3.56 10.05
CA LEU A 81 13.54 2.74 11.23
C LEU A 81 13.83 1.27 10.98
N CYS A 82 13.24 0.69 9.96
CA CYS A 82 13.44 -0.72 9.62
C CYS A 82 14.86 -1.00 9.09
N GLY A 83 15.52 -0.02 8.47
CA GLY A 83 16.92 -0.12 8.09
C GLY A 83 17.89 -0.06 9.28
N ALA A 84 17.54 0.68 10.34
CA ALA A 84 18.36 0.84 11.53
C ALA A 84 18.05 -0.19 12.64
N GLN A 85 16.86 -0.80 12.64
CA GLN A 85 16.44 -1.71 13.71
C GLN A 85 17.26 -3.01 13.74
N ARG A 86 17.72 -3.37 14.95
CA ARG A 86 18.43 -4.64 15.23
C ARG A 86 17.51 -5.87 15.20
N ASN A 87 16.21 -5.68 15.43
CA ASN A 87 15.23 -6.77 15.44
C ASN A 87 14.40 -6.75 14.16
N ALA A 88 14.68 -7.72 13.29
CA ALA A 88 14.06 -7.84 11.97
C ALA A 88 12.59 -8.31 12.03
N GLU A 89 12.13 -8.80 13.19
CA GLU A 89 10.76 -9.28 13.41
C GLU A 89 9.80 -8.18 13.85
N THR A 90 10.30 -7.00 14.23
CA THR A 90 9.46 -5.90 14.72
C THR A 90 8.46 -5.47 13.63
N PRO A 91 7.14 -5.50 13.89
CA PRO A 91 6.13 -4.98 12.97
C PRO A 91 6.29 -3.46 12.74
N ILE A 92 5.98 -2.93 11.55
CA ILE A 92 6.10 -1.50 11.21
C ILE A 92 5.41 -0.59 12.24
N LYS A 93 4.21 -0.95 12.70
CA LYS A 93 3.46 -0.16 13.69
C LYS A 93 4.15 -0.05 15.06
N ASN A 94 5.06 -0.98 15.33
CA ASN A 94 5.85 -1.09 16.56
C ASN A 94 7.34 -0.81 16.31
N ALA A 95 7.78 -0.70 15.05
CA ALA A 95 9.05 -0.08 14.72
C ALA A 95 8.97 1.33 15.31
N ASP A 96 10.06 1.82 15.89
CA ASP A 96 10.08 2.99 16.76
C ASP A 96 9.77 4.33 16.05
N VAL A 97 8.64 4.40 15.35
CA VAL A 97 7.98 5.59 14.83
C VAL A 97 7.62 6.46 16.03
N ALA A 98 7.22 5.85 17.14
CA ALA A 98 6.91 6.57 18.35
C ALA A 98 8.11 7.31 18.96
N GLY A 99 9.32 6.74 18.98
CA GLY A 99 10.51 7.37 19.54
C GLY A 99 11.07 8.52 18.69
N ILE A 100 10.86 8.53 17.38
CA ILE A 100 11.22 9.67 16.52
C ILE A 100 10.18 10.81 16.60
N PHE A 101 8.89 10.49 16.77
CA PHE A 101 7.81 11.49 16.76
C PHE A 101 7.30 11.93 18.15
N PHE A 102 7.51 11.14 19.21
CA PHE A 102 7.07 11.44 20.59
C PHE A 102 8.21 11.70 21.58
N ASN A 103 9.49 11.72 21.15
CA ASN A 103 10.56 12.18 22.03
C ASN A 103 10.55 13.72 22.10
N LYS A 104 9.79 14.26 23.07
CA LYS A 104 9.93 15.62 23.60
C LYS A 104 10.04 15.56 25.11
#